data_AF-A0A927U6A6-F1
#
_entry.id   AF-A0A927U6A6-F1
#
_cell.length_a   1.000
_cell.length_b   1.000
_cell.length_c   1.000
_cell.angle_alpha   90.00
_cell.angle_beta   90.00
_cell.angle_gamma   90.00
#
_symmetry.space_group_name_H-M   'P 1'
#
loop_
_entity.id
_entity.type
_entity.pdbx_description
1 polymer ?
#
loop_
_entity_poly.entity_id
_entity_poly.type
_entity_poly.pdbx_seq_one_letter_code
_entity_poly.pdbx_strand_id
1 'polypeptide(L)'
;MIRTRQEACSVLGLTIYATNSQVKTAYKELVKKYHPDVTGSNDVTMYEQITEAYQFLMTESKGKVMTHSRVVGKPQQRTTASNADYAAFQKKAARQKQKKAEEFAQKQKEFADKAKKQEADYKRAMEAIDAIRAARTLQAMIWANGLGKNNGDNEKAD
;
A
#
# COMPACT_ATOMS: atom_id res chain seq x y z
N MET A 1 18.60 30.62 -2.52
CA MET A 1 18.59 31.68 -1.49
C MET A 1 17.46 32.64 -1.70
N ILE A 2 16.29 32.20 -1.24
CA ILE A 2 15.03 32.96 -1.26
C ILE A 2 15.07 34.00 -0.15
N ARG A 3 14.81 35.27 -0.48
CA ARG A 3 14.98 36.40 0.45
C ARG A 3 13.65 37.06 0.80
N THR A 4 12.64 36.92 -0.07
CA THR A 4 11.34 37.55 0.11
C THR A 4 10.19 36.55 0.03
N ARG A 5 9.07 36.88 0.70
CA ARG A 5 7.82 36.11 0.61
C ARG A 5 7.31 35.99 -0.83
N GLN A 6 7.50 37.05 -1.62
CA GLN A 6 7.05 37.09 -3.01
C GLN A 6 7.78 36.06 -3.88
N GLU A 7 9.11 35.99 -3.74
CA GLU A 7 9.94 34.96 -4.41
C GLU A 7 9.51 33.55 -3.98
N ALA A 8 9.32 33.33 -2.67
CA ALA A 8 8.91 32.02 -2.14
C ALA A 8 7.53 31.59 -2.67
N CYS A 9 6.56 32.51 -2.72
CA CYS A 9 5.25 32.24 -3.31
C CYS A 9 5.33 32.00 -4.82
N SER A 10 6.18 32.74 -5.54
CA SER A 10 6.37 32.57 -6.98
C SER A 10 6.93 31.18 -7.32
N VAL A 11 7.90 30.68 -6.54
CA VAL A 11 8.45 29.31 -6.72
C VAL A 11 7.38 28.24 -6.52
N LEU A 12 6.45 28.45 -5.59
CA LEU A 12 5.32 27.54 -5.36
C LEU A 12 4.13 27.77 -6.30
N GLY A 13 4.18 28.77 -7.20
CA GLY A 13 3.07 29.13 -8.08
C GLY A 13 1.85 29.71 -7.35
N LEU A 14 2.08 30.38 -6.22
CA LEU A 14 1.05 30.94 -5.35
C LEU A 14 1.05 32.47 -5.34
N THR A 15 -0.06 33.04 -4.89
CA THR A 15 -0.17 34.49 -4.68
C THR A 15 0.55 34.91 -3.39
N ILE A 16 0.93 36.19 -3.30
CA ILE A 16 1.59 36.75 -2.11
C ILE A 16 0.73 36.66 -0.84
N TYR A 17 -0.59 36.62 -1.02
CA TYR A 17 -1.60 36.49 0.03
C TYR A 17 -2.01 35.04 0.32
N ALA A 18 -1.32 34.05 -0.26
CA ALA A 18 -1.65 32.66 -0.06
C ALA A 18 -1.61 32.28 1.42
N THR A 19 -2.63 31.50 1.81
CA THR A 19 -2.77 30.98 3.17
C THR A 19 -1.83 29.80 3.41
N ASN A 20 -1.49 29.53 4.67
CA ASN A 20 -0.62 28.40 5.03
C ASN A 20 -1.15 27.03 4.55
N SER A 21 -2.48 26.88 4.45
CA SER A 21 -3.09 25.68 3.89
C SER A 21 -2.78 25.54 2.39
N GLN A 22 -2.91 26.62 1.62
CA GLN A 22 -2.57 26.65 0.19
C GLN A 22 -1.08 26.39 -0.06
N VAL A 23 -0.21 26.98 0.76
CA VAL A 23 1.25 26.73 0.73
C VAL A 23 1.56 25.24 0.94
N LYS A 24 0.91 24.59 1.91
CA LYS A 24 1.10 23.15 2.18
C LYS A 24 0.58 22.28 1.05
N THR A 25 -0.54 22.64 0.43
CA THR A 25 -1.11 21.86 -0.67
C THR A 25 -0.23 21.96 -1.91
N ALA A 26 0.14 23.17 -2.32
CA ALA A 26 1.01 23.40 -3.47
C ALA A 26 2.37 22.71 -3.31
N TYR A 27 2.98 22.81 -2.11
CA TYR A 27 4.22 22.09 -1.80
C TYR A 27 4.08 20.57 -2.00
N LYS A 28 3.01 19.95 -1.50
CA LYS A 28 2.78 18.50 -1.67
C LYS A 28 2.62 18.11 -3.13
N GLU A 29 1.97 18.93 -3.94
CA GLU A 29 1.78 18.66 -5.36
C GLU A 29 3.09 18.78 -6.14
N LEU A 30 3.90 19.80 -5.84
CA LEU A 30 5.20 20.02 -6.48
C LEU A 30 6.22 18.95 -6.07
N VAL A 31 6.28 18.58 -4.79
CA VAL A 31 7.17 17.51 -4.32
C VAL A 31 6.86 16.18 -4.98
N LYS A 32 5.57 15.84 -5.18
CA LYS A 32 5.20 14.61 -5.89
C LYS A 32 5.68 14.59 -7.35
N LYS A 33 5.72 15.75 -8.01
CA LYS A 33 6.15 15.89 -9.41
C LYS A 33 7.67 15.88 -9.56
N TYR A 34 8.37 16.51 -8.62
CA TYR A 34 9.83 16.72 -8.66
C TYR A 34 10.58 15.90 -7.61
N HIS A 35 10.02 14.79 -7.12
CA HIS A 35 10.71 13.95 -6.14
C HIS A 35 11.93 13.30 -6.80
N PRO A 36 13.11 13.31 -6.16
CA PRO A 36 14.32 12.72 -6.76
C PRO A 36 14.17 11.23 -7.10
N ASP A 37 13.36 10.48 -6.34
CA ASP A 37 13.06 9.06 -6.66
C ASP A 37 12.24 8.88 -7.95
N VAL A 38 11.51 9.89 -8.40
CA VAL A 38 10.61 9.80 -9.58
C VAL A 38 11.28 10.37 -10.83
N THR A 39 11.95 11.52 -10.71
CA THR A 39 12.52 12.25 -11.86
C THR A 39 14.05 12.15 -11.99
N GLY A 40 14.72 11.48 -11.03
CA GLY A 40 16.17 11.32 -11.04
C GLY A 40 16.93 12.63 -10.84
N SER A 41 18.16 12.70 -11.36
CA SER A 41 19.10 13.80 -11.12
C SER A 41 18.77 15.12 -11.84
N ASN A 42 17.82 15.13 -12.78
CA ASN A 42 17.56 16.29 -13.63
C ASN A 42 16.81 17.41 -12.89
N ASP A 43 16.00 17.07 -11.89
CA ASP A 43 15.11 18.01 -11.20
C ASP A 43 15.50 18.28 -9.73
N VAL A 44 16.70 17.85 -9.33
CA VAL A 44 17.21 18.03 -7.95
C VAL A 44 17.25 19.52 -7.59
N THR A 45 17.66 20.37 -8.53
CA THR A 45 17.72 21.83 -8.34
C THR A 45 16.34 22.44 -8.12
N MET A 46 15.30 21.93 -8.79
CA MET A 46 13.92 22.37 -8.62
C MET A 46 13.37 21.92 -7.27
N TYR A 47 13.63 20.67 -6.88
CA TYR A 47 13.25 20.16 -5.56
C TYR A 47 13.86 20.98 -4.42
N GLU A 48 15.16 21.31 -4.50
CA GLU A 48 15.84 22.16 -3.53
C GLU A 48 15.20 23.55 -3.45
N GLN A 49 14.86 24.18 -4.57
CA GLN A 49 14.18 25.47 -4.60
C GLN A 49 12.77 25.42 -3.98
N ILE A 50 11.99 24.37 -4.27
CA ILE A 50 10.66 24.16 -3.71
C ILE A 50 10.71 23.97 -2.18
N THR A 51 11.68 23.18 -1.71
CA THR A 51 11.86 22.94 -0.28
C THR A 51 12.35 24.20 0.45
N GLU A 52 13.28 24.94 -0.13
CA GLU A 52 13.74 26.24 0.39
C GLU A 52 12.57 27.23 0.52
N ALA A 53 11.73 27.35 -0.52
CA ALA A 53 10.58 28.26 -0.53
C ALA A 53 9.56 27.92 0.57
N TYR A 54 9.25 26.64 0.72
CA TYR A 54 8.33 26.18 1.75
C TYR A 54 8.86 26.43 3.16
N GLN A 55 10.15 26.18 3.40
CA GLN A 55 10.78 26.43 4.69
C GLN A 55 10.76 27.92 5.06
N PHE A 56 11.03 28.80 4.10
CA PHE A 56 10.97 30.25 4.29
C PHE A 56 9.56 30.70 4.69
N LEU A 57 8.52 30.33 3.92
CA LEU A 57 7.13 30.70 4.20
C LEU A 57 6.61 30.15 5.53
N MET A 58 7.00 28.92 5.87
CA MET A 58 6.59 28.30 7.13
C MET A 58 7.28 28.96 8.32
N THR A 59 8.54 29.40 8.16
CA THR A 59 9.29 30.11 9.22
C THR A 59 8.76 31.52 9.43
N GLU A 60 8.47 32.24 8.35
CA GLU A 60 7.79 33.55 8.40
C GLU A 60 6.43 33.44 9.11
N SER A 61 5.65 32.39 8.78
CA SER A 61 4.37 32.15 9.47
C SER A 61 4.53 31.75 10.93
N LYS A 62 5.61 31.08 11.34
CA LYS A 62 5.86 30.69 12.75
C LYS A 62 6.11 31.91 13.64
N GLY A 63 6.58 33.03 13.09
CA GLY A 63 6.73 34.31 13.81
C GLY A 63 5.40 34.93 14.24
N LYS A 64 4.30 34.60 13.55
CA LYS A 64 2.93 34.82 14.05
C LYS A 64 2.48 33.52 14.70
N VAL A 65 2.81 33.36 15.97
CA VAL A 65 2.18 32.34 16.81
C VAL A 65 0.69 32.67 16.87
N MET A 66 -0.11 32.14 15.94
CA MET A 66 -1.53 31.95 16.18
C MET A 66 -1.59 30.96 17.32
N THR A 67 -1.65 31.48 18.54
CA THR A 67 -1.97 30.74 19.75
C THR A 67 -3.42 30.28 19.64
N HIS A 68 -3.67 29.28 18.80
CA HIS A 68 -4.80 28.38 19.02
C HIS A 68 -4.49 27.48 20.23
N SER A 69 -4.09 28.08 21.36
CA SER A 69 -4.21 27.45 22.66
C SER A 69 -5.66 27.62 23.10
N ARG A 70 -6.57 26.94 22.40
CA ARG A 70 -7.75 26.41 23.06
C ARG A 70 -7.40 24.98 23.49
N VAL A 71 -6.50 24.87 24.46
CA VAL A 71 -6.56 23.72 25.37
C VAL A 71 -7.80 23.98 26.24
N VAL A 72 -8.97 23.63 25.70
CA VAL A 72 -10.21 23.54 26.48
C VAL A 72 -10.08 22.30 27.36
N GLY A 73 -9.45 22.49 28.51
CA GLY A 73 -9.27 21.46 29.52
C GLY A 73 -8.64 22.08 30.76
N LYS A 74 -9.29 21.93 31.91
CA LYS A 74 -8.70 22.31 33.21
C LYS A 74 -7.38 21.55 33.37
N PRO A 75 -6.31 22.17 33.90
CA PRO A 75 -5.05 21.46 34.14
C PRO A 75 -5.31 20.34 35.14
N GLN A 76 -5.39 19.10 34.64
CA GLN A 76 -5.60 17.94 35.48
C GLN A 76 -4.30 17.69 36.25
N GLN A 77 -4.37 17.79 37.57
CA GLN A 77 -3.26 17.49 38.46
C GLN A 77 -2.80 16.05 38.18
N ARG A 78 -1.53 15.88 37.84
CA ARG A 78 -0.95 14.56 37.57
C ARG A 78 -0.75 13.86 38.92
N THR A 79 -1.69 13.00 39.29
CA THR A 79 -1.49 12.08 40.41
C THR A 79 -0.44 11.04 40.00
N THR A 80 0.57 10.83 40.84
CA THR A 80 1.51 9.71 40.68
C THR A 80 0.73 8.40 40.72
N ALA A 81 0.83 7.62 39.65
CA ALA A 81 0.14 6.33 39.55
C ALA A 81 0.56 5.42 40.70
N SER A 82 -0.41 4.77 41.33
CA SER A 82 -0.13 3.86 42.45
C SER A 82 0.52 2.57 41.93
N ASN A 83 1.26 1.86 42.78
CA ASN A 83 1.84 0.56 42.43
C ASN A 83 0.78 -0.47 41.98
N ALA A 84 -0.45 -0.36 42.48
CA ALA A 84 -1.58 -1.20 42.08
C ALA A 84 -2.03 -0.92 40.63
N ASP A 85 -2.02 0.35 40.21
CA ASP A 85 -2.33 0.74 38.83
C ASP A 85 -1.30 0.17 37.85
N TYR A 86 -0.03 0.13 38.27
CA TYR A 86 1.06 -0.44 37.48
C TYR A 86 0.91 -1.96 37.30
N ALA A 87 0.53 -2.68 38.36
CA ALA A 87 0.26 -4.12 38.28
C ALA A 87 -0.94 -4.45 37.37
N ALA A 88 -2.02 -3.65 37.46
CA ALA A 88 -3.19 -3.80 36.59
C ALA A 88 -2.84 -3.54 35.12
N PHE A 89 -2.00 -2.52 34.86
CA PHE A 89 -1.50 -2.22 33.53
C PHE A 89 -0.66 -3.36 32.95
N GLN A 90 0.27 -3.92 33.72
CA GLN A 90 1.10 -5.05 33.29
C GLN A 90 0.24 -6.29 32.95
N LYS A 91 -0.75 -6.62 33.78
CA LYS A 91 -1.67 -7.74 33.51
C LYS A 91 -2.47 -7.54 32.22
N LYS A 92 -2.93 -6.31 31.97
CA LYS A 92 -3.65 -5.96 30.74
C LYS A 92 -2.74 -6.04 29.50
N ALA A 93 -1.51 -5.55 29.60
CA ALA A 93 -0.51 -5.62 28.54
C ALA A 93 -0.15 -7.08 28.20
N ALA A 94 0.06 -7.92 29.21
CA ALA A 94 0.34 -9.35 29.02
C ALA A 94 -0.81 -10.06 28.29
N ARG A 95 -2.07 -9.81 28.70
CA ARG A 95 -3.26 -10.36 28.04
C ARG A 95 -3.37 -9.91 26.58
N GLN A 96 -3.07 -8.65 26.28
CA GLN A 96 -3.07 -8.16 24.90
C GLN A 96 -1.99 -8.82 24.04
N LYS A 97 -0.79 -9.02 24.60
CA LYS A 97 0.31 -9.71 23.90
C LYS A 97 -0.07 -11.15 23.57
N GLN A 98 -0.69 -11.87 24.51
CA GLN A 98 -1.17 -13.25 24.30
C GLN A 98 -2.22 -13.32 23.20
N LYS A 99 -3.27 -12.47 23.26
CA LYS A 99 -4.31 -12.43 22.22
C LYS A 99 -3.75 -12.14 20.83
N LYS A 100 -2.81 -11.20 20.71
CA LYS A 100 -2.15 -10.90 19.43
C LYS A 100 -1.31 -12.07 18.92
N ALA A 101 -0.62 -12.80 19.81
CA ALA A 101 0.15 -13.97 19.43
C ALA A 101 -0.76 -15.11 18.94
N GLU A 102 -1.89 -15.34 19.61
CA GLU A 102 -2.91 -16.31 19.20
C GLU A 102 -3.53 -15.96 17.84
N GLU A 103 -3.92 -14.69 17.65
CA GLU A 103 -4.49 -14.22 16.39
C GLU A 103 -3.49 -14.35 15.24
N PHE A 104 -2.21 -14.06 15.47
CA PHE A 104 -1.15 -14.23 14.48
C PHE A 104 -0.94 -15.72 14.15
N ALA A 105 -0.92 -16.60 15.16
CA ALA A 105 -0.81 -18.03 14.95
C ALA A 105 -2.01 -18.60 14.16
N GLN A 106 -3.23 -18.13 14.43
CA GLN A 106 -4.43 -18.49 13.67
C GLN A 106 -4.32 -18.02 12.22
N LYS A 107 -3.92 -16.76 11.99
CA LYS A 107 -3.71 -16.24 10.63
C LYS A 107 -2.65 -17.01 9.86
N GLN A 108 -1.56 -17.43 10.51
CA GLN A 108 -0.56 -18.28 9.87
C GLN A 108 -1.12 -19.65 9.47
N LYS A 109 -1.93 -20.27 10.33
CA LYS A 109 -2.60 -21.54 10.01
C LYS A 109 -3.58 -21.38 8.85
N GLU A 110 -4.45 -20.37 8.91
CA GLU A 110 -5.39 -20.08 7.81
C GLU A 110 -4.67 -19.80 6.49
N PHE A 111 -3.55 -19.09 6.53
CA PHE A 111 -2.74 -18.84 5.35
C PHE A 111 -2.12 -20.13 4.80
N ALA A 112 -1.57 -20.98 5.68
CA ALA A 112 -1.02 -22.28 5.29
C ALA A 112 -2.11 -23.21 4.71
N ASP A 113 -3.31 -23.23 5.29
CA ASP A 113 -4.43 -24.03 4.80
C ASP A 113 -4.95 -23.54 3.45
N LYS A 114 -5.00 -22.22 3.24
CA LYS A 114 -5.29 -21.63 1.93
C LYS A 114 -4.25 -22.00 0.89
N ALA A 115 -2.96 -21.96 1.24
CA ALA A 115 -1.88 -22.35 0.35
C ALA A 115 -1.98 -23.84 -0.06
N LYS A 116 -2.24 -24.74 0.91
CA LYS A 116 -2.46 -26.17 0.63
C LYS A 116 -3.67 -26.41 -0.26
N LYS A 117 -4.76 -25.68 -0.06
CA LYS A 117 -5.95 -25.80 -0.90
C LYS A 117 -5.65 -25.35 -2.33
N GLN A 118 -4.97 -24.22 -2.51
CA GLN A 118 -4.53 -23.74 -3.82
C GLN A 118 -3.60 -24.74 -4.52
N GLU A 119 -2.66 -25.34 -3.79
CA GLU A 119 -1.76 -26.37 -4.32
C GLU A 119 -2.54 -27.63 -4.77
N ALA A 120 -3.51 -28.08 -3.98
CA ALA A 120 -4.35 -29.22 -4.33
C ALA A 120 -5.23 -28.93 -5.56
N ASP A 121 -5.84 -27.74 -5.63
CA ASP A 121 -6.64 -27.30 -6.77
C ASP A 121 -5.77 -27.18 -8.04
N TYR A 122 -4.55 -26.65 -7.91
CA TYR A 122 -3.57 -26.59 -9.01
C TYR A 122 -3.17 -27.99 -9.49
N LYS A 123 -2.84 -28.90 -8.57
CA LYS A 123 -2.48 -30.29 -8.90
C LYS A 123 -3.61 -31.00 -9.64
N ARG A 124 -4.85 -30.86 -9.16
CA ARG A 124 -6.03 -31.44 -9.80
C ARG A 124 -6.25 -30.90 -11.21
N ALA A 125 -6.07 -29.61 -11.42
CA ALA A 125 -6.16 -28.99 -12.75
C ALA A 125 -5.06 -29.51 -13.68
N MET A 126 -3.84 -29.67 -13.17
CA MET A 126 -2.69 -30.19 -13.93
C MET A 126 -2.91 -31.65 -14.35
N GLU A 127 -3.40 -32.51 -13.44
CA GLU A 127 -3.76 -33.90 -13.73
C GLU A 127 -4.82 -34.00 -14.84
N ALA A 128 -5.83 -33.11 -14.82
CA ALA A 128 -6.85 -33.07 -15.86
C ALA A 128 -6.27 -32.66 -17.24
N ILE A 129 -5.35 -31.70 -17.27
CA ILE A 129 -4.65 -31.29 -18.50
C ILE A 129 -3.80 -32.44 -19.04
N ASP A 130 -3.08 -33.14 -18.17
CA ASP A 130 -2.23 -34.26 -18.57
C ASP A 130 -3.07 -35.44 -19.08
N ALA A 131 -4.24 -35.70 -18.51
CA ALA A 131 -5.18 -36.68 -19.03
C ALA A 131 -5.70 -36.31 -20.43
N ILE A 132 -6.01 -35.04 -20.69
CA ILE A 132 -6.41 -34.55 -22.02
C ILE A 132 -5.27 -34.72 -23.03
N ARG A 133 -4.03 -34.39 -22.64
CA ARG A 133 -2.85 -34.58 -23.49
C ARG A 133 -2.64 -36.06 -23.82
N ALA A 134 -2.73 -36.95 -22.83
CA ALA A 134 -2.61 -38.39 -23.02
C ALA A 134 -3.72 -38.95 -23.94
N ALA A 135 -4.96 -38.48 -23.79
CA ALA A 135 -6.04 -38.87 -24.70
C ALA A 135 -5.76 -38.42 -26.14
N ARG A 136 -5.24 -37.19 -26.31
CA ARG A 136 -4.90 -36.63 -27.63
C ARG A 136 -3.72 -37.36 -28.28
N THR A 137 -2.70 -37.76 -27.51
CA THR A 137 -1.58 -38.55 -28.03
C THR A 137 -2.02 -39.94 -28.43
N LEU A 138 -2.88 -40.60 -27.64
CA LEU A 138 -3.48 -41.89 -28.00
C LEU A 138 -4.32 -41.79 -29.29
N GLN A 139 -5.16 -40.76 -29.42
CA GLN A 139 -5.96 -40.55 -30.63
C GLN A 139 -5.08 -40.31 -31.87
N ALA A 140 -4.01 -39.51 -31.74
CA ALA A 140 -3.05 -39.30 -32.82
C ALA A 140 -2.31 -40.59 -33.20
N MET A 141 -1.97 -41.44 -32.22
CA MET A 141 -1.30 -42.71 -32.44
C MET A 141 -2.21 -43.75 -33.11
N ILE A 142 -3.49 -43.81 -32.73
CA ILE A 142 -4.51 -44.65 -33.38
C ILE A 142 -4.72 -44.22 -34.83
N TRP A 143 -4.72 -42.92 -35.09
CA TRP A 143 -4.85 -42.38 -36.45
C TRP A 143 -3.59 -42.66 -37.30
N ALA A 144 -2.39 -42.54 -36.73
CA ALA A 144 -1.13 -42.86 -37.39
C ALA A 144 -0.98 -44.36 -37.73
N ASN A 145 -1.56 -45.26 -36.92
CA ASN A 145 -1.57 -46.70 -37.17
C ASN A 145 -2.73 -47.19 -38.07
N GLY A 146 -3.51 -46.27 -38.67
CA GLY A 146 -4.45 -46.59 -39.74
C GLY A 146 -5.77 -47.29 -39.32
N LEU A 147 -6.11 -47.31 -38.02
CA LEU A 147 -7.33 -47.95 -37.50
C LEU A 147 -8.57 -47.02 -37.48
N GLY A 148 -8.44 -45.79 -37.99
CA GLY A 148 -9.41 -44.71 -37.80
C GLY A 148 -10.27 -44.36 -39.02
N LYS A 149 -10.92 -45.33 -39.66
CA LYS A 149 -12.17 -45.14 -40.43
C LYS A 149 -12.61 -46.47 -41.03
N ASN A 150 -13.72 -47.01 -40.51
CA ASN A 150 -14.68 -47.88 -41.19
C ASN A 150 -15.84 -48.04 -40.21
N ASN A 151 -16.93 -47.29 -40.43
CA ASN A 151 -18.30 -47.47 -39.91
C ASN A 151 -18.91 -46.08 -39.62
N GLY A 152 -19.73 -45.58 -40.54
CA GLY A 152 -20.50 -44.36 -40.28
C GLY A 152 -21.24 -43.73 -41.46
N ASP A 153 -20.92 -44.07 -42.71
CA ASP A 153 -21.56 -43.44 -43.87
C ASP A 153 -22.53 -44.42 -44.56
N ASN A 154 -23.67 -44.71 -43.94
CA ASN A 154 -24.79 -45.33 -44.65
C ASN A 154 -26.15 -44.96 -44.04
N GLU A 155 -26.44 -43.68 -43.99
CA GLU A 155 -27.81 -43.16 -43.90
C GLU A 155 -27.85 -41.93 -44.79
N LYS A 156 -28.31 -42.12 -46.04
CA LYS A 156 -28.99 -41.17 -46.96
C LYS A 156 -28.81 -41.68 -48.41
N ALA A 157 -29.72 -42.55 -48.84
CA ALA A 157 -30.06 -42.71 -50.25
C ALA A 157 -31.54 -43.13 -50.33
N ASP A 158 -32.29 -42.29 -51.05
CA ASP A 158 -33.68 -42.39 -51.54
C ASP A 158 -34.86 -42.28 -50.55
#